data_AF-A0A3D4ASG9-F1
#
_entry.id   AF-A0A3D4ASG9-F1
#
_cell.length_a   1.000
_cell.length_b   1.000
_cell.length_c   1.000
_cell.angle_alpha   90.00
_cell.angle_beta   90.00
_cell.angle_gamma   90.00
#
_symmetry.space_group_name_H-M   'P 1'
#
loop_
_entity.id
_entity.type
_entity.pdbx_description
1 polymer ?
#
loop_
_entity_poly.entity_id
_entity_poly.type
_entity_poly.pdbx_seq_one_letter_code
_entity_poly.pdbx_strand_id
1 'polypeptide(L)'
;MQYTQSTWKSRLGALGPGILMATAAIGGSHLVASTQAGALFGWQLFWLIVVVNVLKYPFFRFGMEYTLATKNSLVEGYKNQGPGYFYSFIALNIIAAVVNTA
;
A
#
# COMPACT_ATOMS: atom_id res chain seq x y z
N MET A 1 -20.37 15.48 -17.49
CA MET A 1 -19.81 14.94 -16.23
C MET A 1 -20.56 15.62 -15.08
N GLN A 2 -21.45 14.90 -14.40
CA GLN A 2 -22.17 15.47 -13.26
C GLN A 2 -21.21 15.54 -12.07
N TYR A 3 -20.89 16.75 -11.60
CA TYR A 3 -20.21 16.95 -10.32
C TYR A 3 -21.21 16.63 -9.20
N THR A 4 -21.26 15.36 -8.78
CA THR A 4 -21.94 14.99 -7.54
C THR A 4 -21.25 15.75 -6.42
N GLN A 5 -21.96 16.70 -5.82
CA GLN A 5 -21.51 17.40 -4.62
C GLN A 5 -21.13 16.35 -3.56
N SER A 6 -19.86 16.30 -3.18
CA SER A 6 -19.39 15.29 -2.22
C SER A 6 -19.88 15.68 -0.83
N THR A 7 -21.00 15.11 -0.39
CA THR A 7 -21.48 15.28 0.99
C THR A 7 -20.56 14.54 1.95
N TRP A 8 -20.42 15.02 3.19
CA TRP A 8 -19.69 14.33 4.27
C TRP A 8 -20.07 12.86 4.41
N LYS A 9 -21.37 12.54 4.28
CA LYS A 9 -21.88 11.16 4.28
C LYS A 9 -21.28 10.30 3.15
N SER A 10 -21.11 10.87 1.95
CA SER A 10 -20.51 10.17 0.80
C SER A 10 -19.01 9.94 1.00
N ARG A 11 -18.29 10.92 1.57
CA ARG A 11 -16.86 10.78 1.90
C ARG A 11 -16.61 9.69 2.94
N LEU A 12 -17.42 9.65 4.00
CA LEU A 12 -17.35 8.59 5.02
C LEU A 12 -17.65 7.21 4.41
N GLY A 13 -18.65 7.11 3.52
CA GLY A 13 -18.95 5.86 2.82
C GLY A 13 -17.82 5.37 1.91
N ALA A 14 -17.00 6.28 1.37
CA ALA A 14 -15.86 5.94 0.52
C ALA A 14 -14.62 5.44 1.29
N LEU A 15 -14.61 5.51 2.63
CA LEU A 15 -13.49 5.05 3.45
C LEU A 15 -13.40 3.52 3.52
N GLY A 16 -14.49 2.79 3.29
CA GLY A 16 -14.57 1.34 3.47
C GLY A 16 -13.45 0.55 2.80
N PRO A 17 -13.22 0.69 1.47
CA PRO A 17 -12.14 0.00 0.78
C PRO A 17 -10.75 0.33 1.33
N GLY A 18 -10.52 1.59 1.74
CA GLY A 18 -9.25 2.03 2.32
C GLY A 18 -8.98 1.41 3.69
N ILE A 19 -10.01 1.32 4.54
CA ILE A 19 -9.91 0.66 5.85
C ILE A 19 -9.63 -0.84 5.66
N LEU A 20 -10.34 -1.52 4.75
CA LEU A 20 -10.09 -2.93 4.44
C LEU A 20 -8.65 -3.18 3.98
N MET A 21 -8.14 -2.32 3.08
CA MET A 21 -6.75 -2.38 2.63
C MET A 21 -5.77 -2.19 3.79
N ALA A 22 -6.00 -1.22 4.66
CA ALA A 22 -5.14 -0.96 5.82
C ALA A 22 -5.13 -2.15 6.79
N THR A 23 -6.29 -2.76 7.06
CA THR A 23 -6.38 -3.95 7.94
C THR A 23 -5.70 -5.17 7.32
N ALA A 24 -5.74 -5.33 5.99
CA ALA A 24 -5.05 -6.42 5.31
C ALA A 24 -3.52 -6.23 5.28
N ALA A 25 -3.05 -4.97 5.32
CA ALA A 25 -1.64 -4.64 5.24
C ALA A 25 -0.90 -4.66 6.61
N ILE A 26 -1.62 -4.72 7.73
CA ILE A 26 -1.02 -4.70 9.08
C ILE A 26 -1.22 -6.07 9.75
N GLY A 27 -0.13 -6.84 9.88
CA GLY A 27 -0.11 -8.12 10.58
C GLY A 27 0.36 -8.02 12.05
N GLY A 28 0.21 -9.11 12.82
CA GLY A 28 0.60 -9.17 14.23
C GLY A 28 2.10 -8.92 14.48
N SER A 29 2.97 -9.32 13.55
CA SER A 29 4.41 -9.06 13.61
C SER A 29 4.75 -7.57 13.65
N HIS A 30 3.98 -6.74 12.95
CA HIS A 30 4.17 -5.29 12.95
C HIS A 30 3.84 -4.68 14.32
N LEU A 31 2.88 -5.25 15.06
CA LEU A 31 2.53 -4.78 16.40
C LEU A 31 3.66 -5.07 17.39
N VAL A 32 4.19 -6.30 17.40
CA VAL A 32 5.31 -6.69 18.28
C VAL A 32 6.58 -5.90 17.95
N ALA A 33 6.93 -5.77 16.67
CA ALA A 33 8.09 -4.99 16.26
C ALA A 33 7.94 -3.49 16.59
N SER A 34 6.74 -2.92 16.44
CA SER A 34 6.47 -1.51 16.76
C SER A 34 6.58 -1.22 18.26
N THR A 35 6.05 -2.10 19.12
CA THR A 35 6.17 -1.92 20.58
C THR A 35 7.60 -2.12 21.06
N GLN A 36 8.32 -3.10 20.50
CA GLN A 36 9.76 -3.29 20.79
C GLN A 36 10.58 -2.07 20.34
N ALA A 37 10.34 -1.56 19.13
CA ALA A 37 11.01 -0.36 18.64
C ALA A 37 10.67 0.87 19.49
N GLY A 38 9.43 1.00 19.96
CA GLY A 38 9.02 2.05 20.89
C GLY A 38 9.71 1.93 22.26
N ALA A 39 9.92 0.72 22.76
CA ALA A 39 10.66 0.50 24.00
C ALA A 39 12.16 0.82 23.88
N LEU A 40 12.77 0.53 22.72
CA LEU A 40 14.20 0.73 22.47
C LEU A 40 14.56 2.18 22.08
N PHE A 41 13.74 2.83 21.26
CA PHE A 41 14.04 4.13 20.65
C PHE A 41 13.09 5.25 21.07
N GLY A 42 12.07 4.94 21.88
CA GLY A 42 11.07 5.92 22.34
C GLY A 42 10.46 6.70 21.17
N TRP A 43 10.52 8.03 21.27
CA TRP A 43 9.96 8.95 20.27
C TRP A 43 10.91 9.26 19.10
N GLN A 44 12.15 8.75 19.11
CA GLN A 44 13.15 9.07 18.09
C GLN A 44 12.73 8.60 16.68
N LEU A 45 11.89 7.57 16.60
CA LEU A 45 11.40 7.02 15.32
C LEU A 45 10.17 7.75 14.78
N PHE A 46 9.59 8.71 15.51
CA PHE A 46 8.37 9.39 15.08
C PHE A 46 8.51 10.07 13.71
N TRP A 47 9.60 10.82 13.51
CA TRP A 47 9.86 11.48 12.22
C TRP A 47 10.08 10.46 11.10
N LEU A 48 10.71 9.32 11.41
CA LEU A 48 10.93 8.24 10.44
C LEU A 48 9.61 7.64 9.99
N ILE A 49 8.66 7.44 10.91
CA ILE A 49 7.29 6.99 10.59
C ILE A 49 6.63 7.95 9.59
N VAL A 50 6.72 9.26 9.83
CA VAL A 50 6.16 10.28 8.92
C VAL A 50 6.80 10.19 7.55
N VAL A 51 8.13 10.18 7.47
CA VAL A 51 8.87 10.10 6.20
C VAL A 51 8.52 8.84 5.42
N VAL A 52 8.51 7.68 6.07
CA VAL A 52 8.17 6.40 5.43
C VAL A 52 6.74 6.42 4.91
N ASN A 53 5.78 6.98 5.66
CA ASN A 53 4.40 7.08 5.18
C ASN A 53 4.26 8.00 3.97
N VAL A 54 4.96 9.14 3.95
CA VAL A 54 4.98 10.06 2.80
C VAL A 54 5.54 9.37 1.56
N LEU A 55 6.63 8.62 1.71
CA LEU A 55 7.23 7.88 0.60
C LEU A 55 6.35 6.71 0.11
N LYS A 56 5.63 6.04 1.02
CA LYS A 56 4.76 4.90 0.67
C LYS A 56 3.45 5.33 0.01
N TYR A 57 2.90 6.47 0.42
CA TYR A 57 1.61 6.97 -0.07
C TYR A 57 1.43 6.96 -1.59
N PRO A 58 2.37 7.46 -2.42
CA PRO A 58 2.21 7.44 -3.88
C PRO A 58 2.04 6.03 -4.45
N PHE A 59 2.72 5.02 -3.91
CA PHE A 59 2.60 3.63 -4.39
C PHE A 59 1.22 3.04 -4.09
N PHE A 60 0.69 3.26 -2.88
CA PHE A 60 -0.66 2.83 -2.53
C PHE A 60 -1.72 3.54 -3.36
N ARG A 61 -1.57 4.85 -3.53
CA ARG A 61 -2.47 5.66 -4.34
C ARG A 61 -2.48 5.19 -5.80
N PHE A 62 -1.30 4.99 -6.40
CA PHE A 62 -1.19 4.50 -7.77
C PHE A 62 -1.84 3.13 -7.95
N GLY A 63 -1.62 2.19 -7.02
CA GLY A 63 -2.23 0.86 -7.10
C GLY A 63 -3.76 0.90 -7.12
N MET A 64 -4.35 1.71 -6.26
CA MET A 64 -5.80 1.90 -6.20
C MET A 64 -6.34 2.66 -7.40
N GLU A 65 -5.71 3.78 -7.79
CA GLU A 65 -6.10 4.59 -8.94
C GLU A 65 -6.02 3.79 -10.25
N TYR A 66 -4.96 3.02 -10.45
CA TYR A 66 -4.80 2.14 -11.62
C TYR A 66 -5.95 1.15 -11.72
N THR A 67 -6.24 0.44 -10.63
CA THR A 67 -7.31 -0.57 -10.60
C THR A 67 -8.69 0.06 -10.83
N LEU A 68 -8.93 1.26 -10.28
CA LEU A 68 -10.17 1.99 -10.48
C LEU A 68 -10.36 2.45 -11.93
N ALA A 69 -9.29 2.94 -12.57
CA ALA A 69 -9.31 3.47 -13.93
C ALA A 69 -9.34 2.36 -15.01
N THR A 70 -8.55 1.31 -14.83
CA THR A 70 -8.34 0.27 -15.85
C THR A 70 -9.19 -0.99 -15.62
N LYS A 71 -9.78 -1.16 -14.42
CA LYS A 71 -10.52 -2.37 -14.00
C LYS A 71 -9.71 -3.68 -14.00
N ASN A 72 -8.40 -3.58 -14.19
CA ASN A 72 -7.45 -4.68 -14.13
C ASN A 72 -6.63 -4.58 -12.84
N SER A 73 -6.17 -5.71 -12.28
CA SER A 73 -5.19 -5.64 -11.19
C SER A 73 -3.83 -5.18 -11.74
N LEU A 74 -2.94 -4.76 -10.84
CA LEU A 74 -1.58 -4.39 -11.20
C LEU A 74 -0.83 -5.52 -11.91
N VAL A 75 -1.08 -6.78 -11.53
CA VAL A 75 -0.41 -7.95 -12.14
C VAL A 75 -0.87 -8.15 -13.58
N GLU A 76 -2.18 -8.04 -13.85
CA GLU A 76 -2.68 -8.03 -15.23
C GLU A 76 -2.14 -6.81 -16.00
N GLY A 77 -1.99 -5.66 -15.34
CA GLY A 77 -1.38 -4.46 -15.92
C GLY A 77 0.05 -4.70 -16.40
N TYR A 78 0.90 -5.30 -15.57
CA TYR A 78 2.27 -5.66 -15.96
C TYR A 78 2.30 -6.68 -17.09
N LYS A 79 1.39 -7.66 -17.08
CA LYS A 79 1.25 -8.64 -18.17
C LYS A 79 0.84 -7.97 -19.49
N ASN A 80 -0.07 -7.00 -19.44
CA ASN A 80 -0.57 -6.28 -20.62
C ASN A 80 0.43 -5.28 -21.19
N GLN A 81 1.33 -4.72 -20.37
CA GLN A 81 2.42 -3.84 -20.85
C GLN A 81 3.52 -4.60 -21.59
N GLY A 82 3.65 -5.91 -21.38
CA GLY A 82 4.55 -6.79 -22.11
C GLY A 82 5.29 -7.78 -21.22
N PRO A 83 5.87 -8.84 -21.82
CA PRO A 83 6.49 -9.93 -21.07
C PRO A 83 7.67 -9.46 -20.19
N GLY A 84 8.46 -8.48 -20.64
CA GLY A 84 9.60 -7.96 -19.88
C GLY A 84 9.24 -7.33 -18.54
N TYR A 85 8.15 -6.55 -18.48
CA TYR A 85 7.66 -5.95 -17.24
C TYR A 85 7.10 -7.00 -16.28
N PHE A 86 6.39 -7.99 -16.83
CA PHE A 86 5.86 -9.11 -16.05
C PHE A 86 6.97 -9.96 -15.41
N TYR A 87 7.98 -10.37 -16.18
CA TYR A 87 9.09 -11.16 -15.63
C TYR A 87 9.94 -10.35 -14.63
N SER A 88 10.13 -9.04 -14.87
CA SER A 88 10.80 -8.17 -13.90
C SER A 88 10.03 -8.08 -12.59
N PHE A 89 8.70 -7.94 -12.64
CA PHE A 89 7.84 -7.96 -11.46
C PHE A 89 7.98 -9.27 -10.67
N ILE A 90 7.97 -10.42 -11.36
CA ILE A 90 8.14 -11.72 -10.72
C ILE A 90 9.54 -11.83 -10.07
N ALA A 91 10.60 -11.45 -10.78
CA ALA A 91 11.97 -11.50 -10.25
C ALA A 91 12.12 -10.62 -8.99
N LEU A 92 11.60 -9.39 -9.02
CA LEU A 92 11.61 -8.50 -7.86
C LEU A 92 10.79 -9.06 -6.69
N ASN A 93 9.66 -9.71 -6.96
CA ASN A 93 8.86 -10.35 -5.90
C ASN A 93 9.59 -11.53 -5.27
N ILE A 94 10.32 -12.34 -6.05
CA ILE A 94 11.13 -13.44 -5.51
C ILE A 94 12.23 -12.89 -4.59
N ILE A 95 12.94 -11.84 -5.02
CA ILE A 95 13.95 -11.18 -4.20
C ILE A 95 13.32 -10.64 -2.90
N ALA A 96 12.19 -9.94 -3.00
CA ALA A 96 11.49 -9.41 -1.84
C ALA A 96 11.02 -10.53 -0.89
N ALA A 97 10.54 -11.66 -1.41
CA ALA A 97 10.12 -12.81 -0.61
C ALA A 97 11.29 -13.43 0.16
N VAL A 98 12.46 -13.57 -0.48
CA VAL A 98 13.69 -14.04 0.18
C VAL A 98 14.10 -13.08 1.29
N VAL A 99 14.13 -11.77 1.01
CA VAL A 99 14.48 -10.74 2.01
C VAL A 99 13.49 -10.70 3.18
N ASN A 100 12.19 -10.91 2.93
CA ASN A 100 11.17 -10.92 3.98
C ASN A 100 11.19 -12.20 4.83
N THR A 101 11.79 -13.28 4.32
CA THR A 101 11.92 -14.56 5.02
C THR A 101 13.20 -14.66 5.86
N ALA A 102 14.24 -13.90 5.47
CA ALA A 102 15.51 -13.80 6.18
C ALA A 102 15.43 -12.82 7.37
#